data_AF-A0AA95FGS9-F1
#
_entry.id   AF-A0AA95FGS9-F1
#
_cell.length_a   1.000
_cell.length_b   1.000
_cell.length_c   1.000
_cell.angle_alpha   90.00
_cell.angle_beta   90.00
_cell.angle_gamma   90.00
#
_symmetry.space_group_name_H-M   'P 1'
#
loop_
_entity.id
_entity.type
_entity.pdbx_description
1 polymer ?
#
loop_
_entity_poly.entity_id
_entity_poly.type
_entity_poly.pdbx_seq_one_letter_code
_entity_poly.pdbx_strand_id
1 'polypeptide(L)'
;MAKKTAAQRTAETAIDAAKDAAKDAKKLIKALPKTAVKKLKPLIEDAKDAADVSKKKVAARPKKVAKAAVAAADRLRAATTRLEQPKKKAAPKAKDAPKKKAAPKKKPLAPSTAVPTPAAVEAEPPAALSSLTVVELRARAREAGLTGYSRLSKAALVTLLAR
;
A
#
# COMPACT_ATOMS: atom_id res chain seq x y z
N MET A 1 18.19 -35.34 6.88
CA MET A 1 17.32 -34.25 7.38
C MET A 1 17.62 -32.97 6.62
N ALA A 2 16.79 -32.55 5.67
CA ALA A 2 16.97 -31.25 5.03
C ALA A 2 16.68 -30.15 6.06
N LYS A 3 17.67 -29.31 6.38
CA LYS A 3 17.50 -28.19 7.30
C LYS A 3 16.50 -27.20 6.69
N LYS A 4 15.52 -26.74 7.48
CA LYS A 4 14.62 -25.64 7.05
C LYS A 4 15.45 -24.46 6.59
N THR A 5 15.08 -23.90 5.44
CA THR A 5 15.73 -22.70 4.89
C THR A 5 15.46 -21.51 5.80
N ALA A 6 16.35 -20.52 5.79
CA ALA A 6 16.16 -19.28 6.57
C ALA A 6 14.80 -18.64 6.28
N ALA A 7 14.37 -18.64 5.00
CA ALA A 7 13.07 -18.11 4.61
C ALA A 7 11.89 -18.87 5.21
N GLN A 8 11.97 -20.19 5.34
CA GLN A 8 10.93 -20.99 6.00
C GLN A 8 10.86 -20.69 7.50
N ARG A 9 12.02 -20.52 8.15
CA ARG A 9 12.06 -20.10 9.57
C ARG A 9 11.44 -18.71 9.75
N THR A 10 11.81 -17.74 8.92
CA THR A 10 11.20 -16.39 8.95
C THR A 10 9.69 -16.44 8.73
N ALA A 11 9.21 -17.30 7.83
CA ALA A 11 7.78 -17.47 7.60
C ALA A 11 7.08 -18.07 8.82
N GLU A 12 7.68 -19.04 9.50
CA GLU A 12 7.15 -19.63 10.73
C GLU A 12 7.11 -18.61 11.87
N THR A 13 8.20 -17.87 12.08
CA THR A 13 8.24 -16.77 13.06
C THR A 13 7.19 -15.71 12.77
N ALA A 14 6.98 -15.35 11.51
CA ALA A 14 5.94 -14.40 11.12
C ALA A 14 4.52 -14.93 11.37
N ILE A 15 4.29 -16.22 11.11
CA ILE A 15 3.01 -16.90 11.42
C ILE A 15 2.74 -16.88 12.92
N ASP A 16 3.74 -17.25 13.73
CA ASP A 16 3.59 -17.29 15.18
C ASP A 16 3.33 -15.88 15.75
N ALA A 17 4.07 -14.87 15.27
CA ALA A 17 3.83 -13.46 15.63
C ALA A 17 2.40 -13.00 15.26
N ALA A 18 1.88 -13.42 14.10
CA ALA A 18 0.50 -13.12 13.71
C ALA A 18 -0.53 -13.84 14.61
N LYS A 19 -0.26 -15.08 15.03
CA LYS A 19 -1.11 -15.82 15.98
C LYS A 19 -1.18 -15.11 17.33
N ASP A 20 -0.04 -14.68 17.85
CA ASP A 20 0.01 -14.04 19.16
C ASP A 20 -0.65 -12.66 19.12
N ALA A 21 -0.40 -11.87 18.08
CA ALA A 21 -1.13 -10.62 17.84
C ALA A 21 -2.65 -10.83 17.77
N ALA A 22 -3.12 -11.89 17.09
CA ALA A 22 -4.54 -12.23 17.02
C ALA A 22 -5.13 -12.64 18.39
N LYS A 23 -4.38 -13.39 19.21
CA LYS A 23 -4.79 -13.75 20.57
C LYS A 23 -4.87 -12.52 21.47
N ASP A 24 -3.89 -11.64 21.41
CA ASP A 24 -3.85 -10.43 22.24
C ASP A 24 -4.96 -9.46 21.84
N ALA A 25 -5.18 -9.26 20.54
CA ALA A 25 -6.33 -8.51 20.06
C ALA A 25 -7.66 -9.17 20.47
N LYS A 26 -7.76 -10.51 20.49
CA LYS A 26 -8.96 -11.23 20.97
C LYS A 26 -9.21 -11.02 22.47
N LYS A 27 -8.16 -10.88 23.29
CA LYS A 27 -8.29 -10.49 24.70
C LYS A 27 -8.73 -9.04 24.82
N LEU A 28 -8.09 -8.15 24.05
CA LEU A 28 -8.33 -6.70 24.06
C LEU A 28 -9.78 -6.37 23.67
N ILE A 29 -10.36 -7.05 22.66
CA ILE A 29 -11.78 -6.84 22.29
C ILE A 29 -12.79 -7.23 23.38
N LYS A 30 -12.43 -8.09 24.35
CA LYS A 30 -13.35 -8.45 25.43
C LYS A 30 -13.55 -7.31 26.43
N ALA A 31 -12.56 -6.43 26.55
CA ALA A 31 -12.58 -5.27 27.46
C ALA A 31 -12.98 -3.96 26.76
N LEU A 32 -13.16 -3.97 25.43
CA LEU A 32 -13.47 -2.79 24.64
C LEU A 32 -14.97 -2.60 24.37
N PRO A 33 -15.43 -1.36 24.10
CA PRO A 33 -16.81 -1.09 23.73
C PRO A 33 -17.18 -1.74 22.38
N LYS A 34 -18.47 -2.06 22.19
CA LYS A 34 -19.02 -2.75 21.00
C LYS A 34 -18.60 -2.13 19.66
N THR A 35 -18.37 -0.82 19.61
CA THR A 35 -17.92 -0.09 18.42
C THR A 35 -16.49 -0.45 17.99
N ALA A 36 -15.59 -0.66 18.95
CA ALA A 36 -14.22 -1.09 18.69
C ALA A 36 -14.18 -2.59 18.32
N VAL A 37 -15.01 -3.41 18.96
CA VAL A 37 -15.17 -4.84 18.64
C VAL A 37 -15.57 -5.05 17.18
N LYS A 38 -16.54 -4.27 16.66
CA LYS A 38 -16.96 -4.35 15.25
C LYS A 38 -15.83 -4.06 14.25
N LYS A 39 -14.86 -3.22 14.63
CA LYS A 39 -13.71 -2.85 13.77
C LYS A 39 -12.55 -3.85 13.88
N LEU A 40 -12.31 -4.40 15.06
CA LEU A 40 -11.21 -5.33 15.31
C LEU A 40 -11.53 -6.76 14.90
N LYS A 41 -12.77 -7.24 15.05
CA LYS A 41 -13.17 -8.60 14.66
C LYS A 41 -12.70 -9.03 13.26
N PRO A 42 -12.97 -8.27 12.17
CA PRO A 42 -12.53 -8.70 10.84
C PRO A 42 -11.00 -8.76 10.69
N LEU A 43 -10.26 -7.89 11.38
CA LEU A 43 -8.79 -7.89 11.36
C LEU A 43 -8.20 -9.05 12.16
N ILE A 44 -8.85 -9.45 13.25
CA ILE A 44 -8.47 -10.62 14.03
C ILE A 44 -8.67 -11.90 13.21
N GLU A 45 -9.78 -12.01 12.48
CA GLU A 45 -10.02 -13.16 11.59
C GLU A 45 -9.02 -13.20 10.43
N ASP A 46 -8.73 -12.06 9.78
CA ASP A 46 -7.69 -11.97 8.73
C ASP A 46 -6.30 -12.39 9.24
N ALA A 47 -5.94 -11.99 10.46
CA ALA A 47 -4.68 -12.41 11.09
C ALA A 47 -4.64 -13.90 11.42
N LYS A 48 -5.77 -14.50 11.82
CA LYS A 48 -5.87 -15.96 12.02
C LYS A 48 -5.75 -16.73 10.71
N ASP A 49 -6.44 -16.29 9.66
CA ASP A 49 -6.35 -16.91 8.32
C ASP A 49 -4.92 -16.84 7.77
N ALA A 50 -4.23 -15.71 7.96
CA ALA A 50 -2.83 -15.57 7.56
C ALA A 50 -1.89 -16.50 8.37
N ALA A 51 -2.30 -16.88 9.58
CA ALA A 51 -1.57 -17.77 10.45
C ALA A 51 -1.91 -19.27 10.27
N ASP A 52 -3.06 -19.60 9.69
CA ASP A 52 -3.51 -20.99 9.45
C ASP A 52 -3.06 -21.51 8.07
N VAL A 53 -1.80 -21.28 7.75
CA VAL A 53 -1.20 -21.70 6.48
C VAL A 53 -0.50 -23.05 6.64
N SER A 54 -0.79 -23.97 5.72
CA SER A 54 -0.22 -25.31 5.76
C SER A 54 1.30 -25.31 5.59
N LYS A 55 1.99 -26.25 6.26
CA LYS A 55 3.45 -26.46 6.14
C LYS A 55 3.91 -26.57 4.67
N LYS A 56 3.06 -27.14 3.80
CA LYS A 56 3.32 -27.23 2.35
C LYS A 56 3.36 -25.85 1.67
N LYS A 57 2.48 -24.92 2.03
CA LYS A 57 2.50 -23.54 1.53
C LYS A 57 3.71 -22.75 2.08
N VAL A 58 4.07 -22.97 3.35
CA VAL A 58 5.27 -22.38 3.97
C VAL A 58 6.52 -22.85 3.24
N ALA A 59 6.60 -24.14 2.90
CA ALA A 59 7.72 -24.70 2.16
C ALA A 59 7.80 -24.19 0.71
N ALA A 60 6.65 -24.13 0.01
CA ALA A 60 6.60 -23.74 -1.40
C ALA A 60 6.76 -22.22 -1.62
N ARG A 61 6.27 -21.38 -0.71
CA ARG A 61 6.22 -19.92 -0.88
C ARG A 61 6.53 -19.16 0.41
N PRO A 62 7.67 -19.42 1.07
CA PRO A 62 7.97 -18.88 2.40
C PRO A 62 7.91 -17.35 2.44
N LYS A 63 8.50 -16.68 1.43
CA LYS A 63 8.51 -15.21 1.35
C LYS A 63 7.10 -14.60 1.25
N LYS A 64 6.18 -15.27 0.55
CA LYS A 64 4.80 -14.75 0.40
C LYS A 64 4.00 -14.95 1.69
N VAL A 65 4.20 -16.09 2.34
CA VAL A 65 3.57 -16.38 3.63
C VAL A 65 4.06 -15.41 4.69
N ALA A 66 5.38 -15.21 4.81
CA ALA A 66 5.96 -14.24 5.71
C ALA A 66 5.39 -12.82 5.48
N LYS A 67 5.36 -12.37 4.22
CA LYS A 67 4.82 -11.05 3.88
C LYS A 67 3.33 -10.91 4.21
N ALA A 68 2.53 -11.95 3.97
CA ALA A 68 1.11 -11.94 4.29
C ALA A 68 0.86 -11.90 5.81
N ALA A 69 1.56 -12.75 6.56
CA ALA A 69 1.46 -12.79 8.02
C ALA A 69 1.91 -11.46 8.67
N VAL A 70 3.02 -10.89 8.21
CA VAL A 70 3.50 -9.57 8.67
C VAL A 70 2.49 -8.48 8.32
N ALA A 71 1.94 -8.46 7.10
CA ALA A 71 0.96 -7.45 6.70
C ALA A 71 -0.35 -7.54 7.52
N ALA A 72 -0.82 -8.75 7.83
CA ALA A 72 -2.00 -8.95 8.66
C ALA A 72 -1.75 -8.51 10.11
N ALA A 73 -0.59 -8.88 10.68
CA ALA A 73 -0.18 -8.44 12.02
C ALA A 73 -0.02 -6.92 12.10
N ASP A 74 0.56 -6.28 11.09
CA ASP A 74 0.75 -4.82 11.03
C ASP A 74 -0.60 -4.07 10.96
N ARG A 75 -1.53 -4.54 10.12
CA ARG A 75 -2.89 -3.98 10.06
C ARG A 75 -3.63 -4.11 11.39
N LEU A 76 -3.49 -5.26 12.04
CA LEU A 76 -4.10 -5.50 13.34
C LEU A 76 -3.49 -4.56 14.41
N ARG A 77 -2.17 -4.44 14.45
CA ARG A 77 -1.45 -3.54 15.36
C ARG A 77 -1.79 -2.08 15.13
N ALA A 78 -1.81 -1.63 13.88
CA ALA A 78 -2.21 -0.26 13.55
C ALA A 78 -3.64 0.04 13.99
N ALA A 79 -4.55 -0.93 13.86
CA ALA A 79 -5.92 -0.78 14.32
C ALA A 79 -6.05 -0.76 15.84
N THR A 80 -5.30 -1.59 16.57
CA THR A 80 -5.27 -1.55 18.05
C THR A 80 -4.67 -0.24 18.54
N THR A 81 -3.53 0.21 17.99
CA THR A 81 -2.91 1.50 18.36
C THR A 81 -3.85 2.68 18.11
N ARG A 82 -4.58 2.68 16.98
CA ARG A 82 -5.57 3.74 16.68
C ARG A 82 -6.77 3.74 17.64
N LEU A 83 -7.07 2.62 18.27
CA LEU A 83 -8.13 2.51 19.27
C LEU A 83 -7.66 2.91 20.68
N GLU A 84 -6.37 2.68 20.99
CA GLU A 84 -5.75 3.10 22.25
C GLU A 84 -5.45 4.61 22.29
N GLN A 85 -5.21 5.25 21.13
CA GLN A 85 -4.99 6.69 21.13
C GLN A 85 -6.28 7.49 21.34
N PRO A 86 -6.31 8.44 22.30
CA PRO A 86 -7.46 9.32 22.51
C PRO A 86 -7.66 10.18 21.27
N LYS A 87 -8.89 10.12 20.74
CA LYS A 87 -9.37 10.73 19.49
C LYS A 87 -8.78 12.13 19.21
N LYS A 88 -7.71 12.22 18.43
CA LYS A 88 -7.46 13.38 17.55
C LYS A 88 -7.35 12.89 16.11
N LYS A 89 -8.49 13.05 15.42
CA LYS A 89 -8.71 13.10 13.96
C LYS A 89 -8.40 11.83 13.16
N ALA A 90 -9.48 11.31 12.60
CA ALA A 90 -9.50 10.24 11.65
C ALA A 90 -9.00 10.68 10.27
N ALA A 91 -8.20 9.84 9.62
CA ALA A 91 -8.26 9.62 8.19
C ALA A 91 -8.01 8.12 7.89
N PRO A 92 -8.91 7.43 7.18
CA PRO A 92 -8.67 6.08 6.68
C PRO A 92 -8.74 6.07 5.14
N LYS A 93 -7.65 5.70 4.45
CA LYS A 93 -7.73 5.09 3.11
C LYS A 93 -6.54 4.14 2.87
N ALA A 94 -6.66 2.93 3.40
CA ALA A 94 -6.08 1.77 2.75
C ALA A 94 -7.18 1.14 1.88
N LYS A 95 -7.03 1.22 0.56
CA LYS A 95 -7.73 0.35 -0.39
C LYS A 95 -6.65 -0.46 -1.11
N ASP A 96 -6.29 -1.57 -0.47
CA ASP A 96 -5.60 -2.68 -1.13
C ASP A 96 -6.69 -3.55 -1.77
N ALA A 97 -6.73 -3.61 -3.10
CA ALA A 97 -7.53 -4.58 -3.83
C ALA A 97 -6.61 -5.26 -4.87
N PRO A 98 -6.32 -6.56 -4.73
CA PRO A 98 -5.44 -7.28 -5.64
C PRO A 98 -6.26 -7.80 -6.82
N LYS A 99 -6.06 -7.25 -8.02
CA LYS A 99 -6.51 -7.89 -9.27
C LYS A 99 -5.30 -8.44 -10.04
N LYS A 100 -5.09 -9.73 -9.82
CA LYS A 100 -4.29 -10.64 -10.64
C LYS A 100 -5.06 -10.93 -11.93
N LYS A 101 -4.58 -10.43 -13.08
CA LYS A 101 -4.80 -10.88 -14.47
C LYS A 101 -3.87 -9.99 -15.31
N ALA A 102 -3.16 -10.37 -16.36
CA ALA A 102 -2.71 -11.61 -16.97
C ALA A 102 -1.57 -11.11 -17.90
N ALA A 103 -0.50 -11.87 -18.09
CA ALA A 103 0.39 -11.59 -19.22
C ALA A 103 -0.43 -11.70 -20.52
N PRO A 104 -0.19 -10.85 -21.51
CA PRO A 104 0.68 -11.32 -22.57
C PRO A 104 1.69 -10.28 -23.05
N LYS A 105 2.82 -10.81 -23.52
CA LYS A 105 3.74 -10.16 -24.44
C LYS A 105 2.96 -9.63 -25.66
N LYS A 106 3.25 -8.40 -26.09
CA LYS A 106 3.54 -7.99 -27.49
C LYS A 106 3.53 -6.46 -27.59
N LYS A 107 4.70 -5.88 -27.86
CA LYS A 107 4.83 -4.77 -28.84
C LYS A 107 4.33 -5.31 -30.20
N PRO A 108 3.88 -4.52 -31.18
CA PRO A 108 4.17 -3.09 -31.37
C PRO A 108 2.95 -2.24 -31.86
N LEU A 109 3.25 -0.97 -32.18
CA LEU A 109 2.51 -0.02 -33.04
C LEU A 109 1.35 0.79 -32.44
N ALA A 110 1.56 2.12 -32.47
CA ALA A 110 0.54 3.16 -32.59
C ALA A 110 -0.25 3.01 -33.92
N PRO A 111 -1.44 3.61 -34.08
CA PRO A 111 -1.61 5.06 -34.32
C PRO A 111 -2.68 5.68 -33.39
N SER A 112 -2.48 6.92 -32.92
CA SER A 112 -3.00 8.16 -33.53
C SER A 112 -4.51 8.16 -33.77
N THR A 113 -5.26 8.91 -32.96
CA THR A 113 -6.00 10.13 -33.34
C THR A 113 -7.14 10.36 -32.35
N ALA A 114 -7.08 11.47 -31.59
CA ALA A 114 -8.24 12.32 -31.29
C ALA A 114 -7.74 13.49 -30.42
N VAL A 115 -7.22 14.51 -31.10
CA VAL A 115 -7.18 15.88 -30.57
C VAL A 115 -8.63 16.39 -30.53
N PRO A 116 -8.98 17.25 -29.56
CA PRO A 116 -9.05 18.65 -29.95
C PRO A 116 -8.32 19.60 -29.00
N THR A 117 -7.47 20.40 -29.64
CA THR A 117 -7.01 21.76 -29.33
C THR A 117 -8.16 22.77 -29.10
N PRO A 118 -7.90 24.05 -28.80
CA PRO A 118 -6.89 24.63 -27.89
C PRO A 118 -7.52 25.73 -26.97
N ALA A 119 -6.96 25.97 -25.79
CA ALA A 119 -7.17 27.23 -25.07
C ALA A 119 -5.91 27.59 -24.29
N ALA A 120 -5.22 28.60 -24.78
CA ALA A 120 -4.09 29.24 -24.11
C ALA A 120 -4.57 29.95 -22.85
N VAL A 121 -3.95 29.69 -21.70
CA VAL A 121 -3.86 30.67 -20.60
C VAL A 121 -2.55 30.45 -19.83
N GLU A 122 -1.71 31.48 -19.90
CA GLU A 122 -0.69 31.93 -18.95
C GLU A 122 0.47 31.01 -18.56
N ALA A 123 1.65 31.44 -19.01
CA ALA A 123 2.91 31.17 -18.34
C ALA A 123 2.79 31.59 -16.87
N GLU A 124 2.52 30.62 -16.00
CA GLU A 124 2.56 30.88 -14.57
C GLU A 124 3.98 31.27 -14.17
N PRO A 125 4.15 32.30 -13.34
CA PRO A 125 5.46 32.68 -12.87
C PRO A 125 6.12 31.48 -12.19
N PRO A 126 7.44 31.27 -12.34
CA PRO A 126 8.16 30.16 -11.71
C PRO A 126 8.00 30.16 -10.17
N ALA A 127 7.65 31.32 -9.59
CA ALA A 127 7.28 31.48 -8.19
C ALA A 127 6.02 30.68 -7.80
N ALA A 128 5.02 30.60 -8.68
CA ALA A 128 3.80 29.81 -8.45
C ALA A 128 4.12 28.31 -8.46
N LEU A 129 4.94 27.84 -9.41
CA LEU A 129 5.37 26.44 -9.49
C LEU A 129 6.19 26.00 -8.25
N SER A 130 6.98 26.91 -7.68
CA SER A 130 7.79 26.62 -6.48
C SER A 130 6.94 26.42 -5.23
N SER A 131 5.76 27.05 -5.17
CA SER A 131 4.80 26.91 -4.07
C SER A 131 4.02 25.60 -4.12
N LEU A 132 3.92 24.97 -5.30
CA LEU A 132 3.23 23.71 -5.48
C LEU A 132 3.96 22.53 -4.82
N THR A 133 3.18 21.55 -4.39
CA THR A 133 3.70 20.26 -3.90
C THR A 133 4.19 19.40 -5.06
N VAL A 134 5.02 18.39 -4.76
CA VAL A 134 5.51 17.43 -5.76
C VAL A 134 4.36 16.69 -6.46
N VAL A 135 3.23 16.48 -5.78
CA VAL A 135 2.06 15.80 -6.35
C VAL A 135 1.38 16.67 -7.40
N GLU A 136 1.19 17.96 -7.10
CA GLU A 136 0.58 18.93 -8.02
C GLU A 136 1.47 19.18 -9.24
N LEU A 137 2.78 19.31 -9.03
CA LEU A 137 3.75 19.42 -10.13
C LEU A 137 3.70 18.21 -11.06
N ARG A 138 3.60 16.99 -10.50
CA ARG A 138 3.43 15.77 -11.32
C ARG A 138 2.07 15.70 -12.00
N ALA A 139 1.01 16.28 -11.44
CA ALA A 139 -0.28 16.36 -12.11
C ALA A 139 -0.17 17.29 -13.32
N ARG A 140 0.37 18.49 -13.12
CA ARG A 140 0.60 19.46 -14.20
C ARG A 140 1.51 18.93 -15.31
N ALA A 141 2.53 18.15 -14.95
CA ALA A 141 3.39 17.48 -15.94
C ALA A 141 2.65 16.44 -16.80
N ARG A 142 1.61 15.76 -16.30
CA ARG A 142 0.79 14.88 -17.18
C ARG A 142 -0.25 15.65 -17.97
N GLU A 143 -0.83 16.71 -17.42
CA GLU A 143 -1.70 17.62 -18.18
C GLU A 143 -0.93 18.24 -19.36
N ALA A 144 0.35 18.57 -19.15
CA ALA A 144 1.27 19.03 -20.20
C ALA A 144 1.78 17.90 -21.13
N GLY A 145 1.36 16.65 -20.93
CA GLY A 145 1.76 15.51 -21.77
C GLY A 145 3.23 15.10 -21.64
N LEU A 146 3.96 15.60 -20.64
CA LEU A 146 5.37 15.28 -20.43
C LEU A 146 5.50 13.83 -19.93
N THR A 147 6.65 13.19 -20.13
CA THR A 147 6.91 11.83 -19.63
C THR A 147 8.26 11.77 -18.91
N GLY A 148 8.51 10.72 -18.14
CA GLY A 148 9.76 10.58 -17.37
C GLY A 148 9.85 11.42 -16.08
N TYR A 149 8.83 12.23 -15.77
CA TYR A 149 8.80 13.10 -14.58
C TYR A 149 8.66 12.35 -13.24
N SER A 150 8.31 11.06 -13.25
CA SER A 150 8.03 10.27 -12.02
C SER A 150 9.21 10.15 -11.07
N ARG A 151 10.44 10.24 -11.60
CA ARG A 151 11.69 10.13 -10.82
C ARG A 151 12.36 11.48 -10.56
N LEU A 152 11.79 12.57 -11.07
CA LEU A 152 12.37 13.89 -10.91
C LEU A 152 12.15 14.42 -9.49
N SER A 153 13.15 15.16 -9.01
CA SER A 153 13.08 15.95 -7.77
C SER A 153 12.14 17.15 -7.96
N LYS A 154 11.71 17.79 -6.86
CA LYS A 154 10.84 18.98 -6.92
C LYS A 154 11.44 20.07 -7.82
N ALA A 155 12.73 20.37 -7.64
CA ALA A 155 13.43 21.37 -8.46
C ALA A 155 13.43 20.98 -9.95
N ALA A 156 13.75 19.72 -10.28
CA ALA A 156 13.76 19.24 -11.66
C ALA A 156 12.36 19.25 -12.30
N LEU A 157 11.29 19.02 -11.52
CA LEU A 157 9.91 19.15 -11.99
C LEU A 157 9.55 20.61 -12.30
N VAL A 158 9.97 21.55 -11.47
CA VAL A 158 9.75 22.99 -11.70
C VAL A 158 10.49 23.44 -12.96
N THR A 159 11.76 23.08 -13.13
CA THR A 159 12.54 23.42 -14.34
C THR A 159 11.91 22.84 -15.61
N LEU A 160 11.40 21.61 -15.54
CA LEU A 160 10.76 20.95 -16.68
C LEU A 160 9.43 21.60 -17.07
N LEU A 161 8.69 22.17 -16.10
CA LEU A 161 7.43 22.87 -16.34
C LEU A 161 7.60 24.36 -16.68
N ALA A 162 8.77 24.94 -16.42
CA ALA A 162 9.10 26.33 -16.74
C ALA A 162 9.69 26.52 -18.15
N ARG A 163 9.73 25.45 -18.96
CA ARG A 163 10.20 25.43 -20.34
C ARG A 163 9.05 25.67 -21.31
#